data_AF-A0A8I1Q923-F1
#
_entry.id   AF-A0A8I1Q923-F1
#
_cell.length_a   1.000
_cell.length_b   1.000
_cell.length_c   1.000
_cell.angle_alpha   90.00
_cell.angle_beta   90.00
_cell.angle_gamma   90.00
#
_symmetry.space_group_name_H-M   'P 1'
#
loop_
_entity.id
_entity.type
_entity.pdbx_description
1 polymer ?
#
loop_
_entity_poly.entity_id
_entity_poly.type
_entity_poly.pdbx_seq_one_letter_code
_entity_poly.pdbx_strand_id
1 'polypeptide(L)'
;MTKEQIENFKNRMAKMRINQANVMENRAILQSEYGALSKRCVKFEGEENSRQIYEDWLKKYNEKKPGFNEEENNFRMDVNKYGLISFNDPQAEEDFVRYLAAHKSHGGILDKGILIAKYENGKLIDPRTNQEFRKGEYAELVQKLDSGIKYSDISYPKSIAPNPFSTRLVS
;
A
#
# COMPACT_ATOMS: atom_id res chain seq x y z
N MET A 1 -11.93 -53.64 9.79
CA MET A 1 -11.38 -52.78 8.71
C MET A 1 -10.69 -53.67 7.70
N THR A 2 -11.05 -53.60 6.42
CA THR A 2 -10.46 -54.43 5.36
C THR A 2 -9.10 -53.88 4.91
N LYS A 3 -8.27 -54.70 4.24
CA LYS A 3 -6.97 -54.27 3.68
C LYS A 3 -7.14 -53.05 2.76
N GLU A 4 -8.20 -53.03 1.97
CA GLU A 4 -8.55 -51.92 1.08
C GLU A 4 -8.90 -50.62 1.84
N GLN A 5 -9.60 -50.72 2.97
CA GLN A 5 -9.87 -49.58 3.84
C GLN A 5 -8.59 -49.02 4.49
N ILE A 6 -7.63 -49.88 4.82
CA ILE A 6 -6.31 -49.48 5.34
C ILE A 6 -5.51 -48.74 4.26
N GLU A 7 -5.50 -49.25 3.03
CA GLU A 7 -4.80 -48.64 1.88
C GLU A 7 -5.37 -47.24 1.56
N ASN A 8 -6.70 -47.14 1.48
CA ASN A 8 -7.38 -45.86 1.21
C ASN A 8 -7.14 -44.83 2.31
N PHE A 9 -7.08 -45.26 3.58
CA PHE A 9 -6.75 -44.36 4.69
C PHE A 9 -5.31 -43.85 4.60
N LYS A 10 -4.34 -44.71 4.29
CA LYS A 10 -2.93 -44.32 4.09
C LYS A 10 -2.77 -43.32 2.96
N ASN A 11 -3.43 -43.54 1.82
CA ASN A 11 -3.41 -42.60 0.68
C ASN A 11 -4.03 -41.24 1.02
N ARG A 12 -5.12 -41.23 1.80
CA ARG A 12 -5.75 -39.98 2.27
C ARG A 12 -4.84 -39.21 3.23
N MET A 13 -4.18 -39.90 4.14
CA MET A 13 -3.22 -39.28 5.07
C MET A 13 -1.98 -38.75 4.34
N ALA A 14 -1.47 -39.47 3.33
CA ALA A 14 -0.36 -39.00 2.51
C ALA A 14 -0.70 -37.71 1.74
N LYS A 15 -1.89 -37.65 1.11
CA LYS A 15 -2.39 -36.43 0.45
C LYS A 15 -2.55 -35.27 1.44
N MET A 16 -3.05 -35.55 2.65
CA MET A 16 -3.18 -34.52 3.69
C MET A 16 -1.81 -33.96 4.11
N ARG A 17 -0.80 -34.82 4.27
CA ARG A 17 0.57 -34.40 4.61
C ARG A 17 1.20 -33.56 3.50
N ILE A 18 1.01 -33.94 2.23
CA ILE A 18 1.49 -33.16 1.09
C ILE A 18 0.82 -31.78 1.05
N ASN A 19 -0.52 -31.72 1.22
CA ASN A 19 -1.22 -30.44 1.28
C ASN A 19 -0.76 -29.58 2.47
N GLN A 20 -0.52 -30.19 3.63
CA GLN A 20 -0.04 -29.48 4.80
C GLN A 20 1.39 -28.97 4.62
N ALA A 21 2.26 -29.74 3.97
CA ALA A 21 3.60 -29.32 3.57
C ALA A 21 3.56 -28.15 2.58
N ASN A 22 2.71 -28.22 1.55
CA ASN A 22 2.53 -27.13 0.59
C ASN A 22 2.00 -25.85 1.25
N VAL A 23 1.06 -25.98 2.20
CA VAL A 23 0.55 -24.83 2.98
C VAL A 23 1.64 -24.24 3.87
N MET A 24 2.47 -25.07 4.49
CA MET A 24 3.61 -24.61 5.30
C MET A 24 4.71 -23.97 4.44
N GLU A 25 5.01 -24.53 3.28
CA GLU A 25 5.99 -24.00 2.33
C GLU A 25 5.54 -22.65 1.78
N ASN A 26 4.29 -22.53 1.34
CA ASN A 26 3.71 -21.25 0.93
C ASN A 26 3.72 -20.22 2.07
N ARG A 27 3.46 -20.65 3.32
CA ARG A 27 3.53 -19.77 4.49
C ARG A 27 4.97 -19.36 4.82
N ALA A 28 5.94 -20.24 4.61
CA ALA A 28 7.37 -19.97 4.82
C ALA A 28 7.94 -19.05 3.72
N ILE A 29 7.49 -19.20 2.46
CA ILE A 29 7.81 -18.28 1.37
C ILE A 29 7.22 -16.90 1.65
N LEU A 30 5.95 -16.83 2.05
CA LEU A 30 5.34 -15.58 2.49
C LEU A 30 6.13 -15.01 3.67
N GLN A 31 6.45 -15.79 4.70
CA GLN A 31 7.23 -15.30 5.85
C GLN A 31 8.66 -14.89 5.52
N SER A 32 9.33 -15.53 4.56
CA SER A 32 10.69 -15.16 4.14
C SER A 32 10.67 -13.92 3.24
N GLU A 33 9.65 -13.76 2.39
CA GLU A 33 9.36 -12.52 1.69
C GLU A 33 9.00 -11.39 2.68
N TYR A 34 8.22 -11.68 3.72
CA TYR A 34 7.91 -10.75 4.82
C TYR A 34 9.12 -10.45 5.71
N GLY A 35 10.06 -11.39 5.86
CA GLY A 35 11.31 -11.22 6.60
C GLY A 35 12.36 -10.39 5.85
N ALA A 36 12.31 -10.38 4.51
CA ALA A 36 13.07 -9.46 3.66
C ALA A 36 12.32 -8.12 3.41
N LEU A 37 11.07 -8.01 3.86
CA LEU A 37 10.23 -6.80 3.82
C LEU A 37 10.38 -5.94 5.09
N SER A 38 11.61 -5.60 5.48
CA SER A 38 11.80 -4.62 6.54
C SER A 38 11.32 -3.21 6.14
N LYS A 39 11.09 -2.96 4.84
CA LYS A 39 10.57 -1.70 4.31
C LYS A 39 9.08 -1.77 4.00
N ARG A 40 8.37 -0.74 4.45
CA ARG A 40 6.95 -0.51 4.15
C ARG A 40 6.74 -0.46 2.63
N CYS A 41 5.61 -0.98 2.17
CA CYS A 41 5.25 -0.97 0.75
C CYS A 41 3.87 -0.36 0.59
N VAL A 42 3.74 0.56 -0.36
CA VAL A 42 2.46 0.99 -0.92
C VAL A 42 1.96 -0.12 -1.84
N LYS A 43 0.83 -0.73 -1.47
CA LYS A 43 0.07 -1.60 -2.36
C LYS A 43 -1.08 -0.81 -2.98
N PHE A 44 -1.12 -0.75 -4.30
CA PHE A 44 -2.16 -0.04 -5.05
C PHE A 44 -2.74 -0.91 -6.18
N GLU A 45 -3.99 -0.65 -6.52
CA GLU A 45 -4.70 -1.36 -7.58
C GLU A 45 -4.33 -0.81 -8.96
N GLY A 46 -3.90 -1.71 -9.84
CA GLY A 46 -3.68 -1.39 -11.23
C GLY A 46 -3.56 -2.65 -12.07
N GLU A 47 -4.65 -3.03 -12.74
CA GLU A 47 -4.58 -3.98 -13.84
C GLU A 47 -3.54 -3.50 -14.87
N GLU A 48 -2.66 -4.43 -15.23
CA GLU A 48 -1.68 -4.48 -16.34
C GLU A 48 -0.72 -3.28 -16.55
N ASN A 49 -0.96 -2.11 -15.95
CA ASN A 49 -0.23 -0.87 -16.21
C ASN A 49 0.42 -0.25 -14.95
N SER A 50 0.45 -0.96 -13.82
CA SER A 50 1.05 -0.45 -12.56
C SER A 50 2.51 -0.02 -12.71
N ARG A 51 3.28 -0.77 -13.51
CA ARG A 51 4.68 -0.43 -13.83
C ARG A 51 4.78 0.85 -14.65
N GLN A 52 3.99 0.96 -15.71
CA GLN A 52 3.98 2.15 -16.58
C GLN A 52 3.62 3.41 -15.79
N ILE A 53 2.64 3.33 -14.90
CA ILE A 53 2.23 4.47 -14.06
C ILE A 53 3.37 4.94 -13.16
N TYR A 54 4.12 4.00 -12.57
CA TYR A 54 5.28 4.31 -11.76
C TYR A 54 6.39 4.95 -12.59
N GLU A 55 6.71 4.38 -13.76
CA GLU A 55 7.73 4.90 -14.67
C GLU A 55 7.37 6.32 -15.19
N ASP A 56 6.10 6.54 -15.54
CA ASP A 56 5.59 7.86 -15.96
C ASP A 56 5.68 8.91 -14.85
N TRP A 57 5.34 8.52 -13.62
CA TRP A 57 5.50 9.38 -12.45
C TRP A 57 6.98 9.69 -12.22
N LEU A 58 7.83 8.67 -12.21
CA LEU A 58 9.26 8.78 -11.90
C LEU A 58 9.96 9.72 -12.88
N LYS A 59 9.66 9.58 -14.18
CA LYS A 59 10.15 10.50 -15.22
C LYS A 59 9.79 11.95 -14.91
N LYS A 60 8.51 12.24 -14.63
CA LYS A 60 8.02 13.59 -14.29
C LYS A 60 8.58 14.10 -12.95
N TYR A 61 8.85 13.19 -12.02
CA TYR A 61 9.36 13.53 -10.69
C TYR A 61 10.85 13.89 -10.75
N ASN A 62 11.66 13.12 -11.47
CA ASN A 62 13.08 13.39 -11.70
C ASN A 62 13.31 14.73 -12.43
N GLU A 63 12.43 15.10 -13.36
CA GLU A 63 12.46 16.44 -13.99
C GLU A 63 12.27 17.59 -12.98
N LYS A 64 11.44 17.37 -11.95
CA LYS A 64 11.14 18.38 -10.91
C LYS A 64 12.12 18.37 -9.75
N LYS A 65 12.69 17.21 -9.41
CA LYS A 65 13.67 17.00 -8.35
C LYS A 65 14.91 16.32 -8.94
N PRO A 66 15.75 17.07 -9.68
CA PRO A 66 16.98 16.52 -10.23
C PRO A 66 17.88 16.04 -9.08
N GLY A 67 18.35 14.80 -9.17
CA GLY A 67 19.15 14.16 -8.12
C GLY A 67 18.34 13.31 -7.13
N PHE A 68 17.04 13.09 -7.35
CA PHE A 68 16.30 12.04 -6.66
C PHE A 68 16.93 10.68 -6.96
N ASN A 69 17.29 9.94 -5.90
CA ASN A 69 17.89 8.61 -6.03
C ASN A 69 16.78 7.57 -6.22
N GLU A 70 16.49 7.19 -7.45
CA GLU A 70 15.41 6.24 -7.75
C GLU A 70 15.74 4.79 -7.36
N GLU A 71 17.02 4.43 -7.29
CA GLU A 71 17.49 3.08 -6.90
C GLU A 71 17.10 2.72 -5.47
N GLU A 72 16.76 3.73 -4.68
CA GLU A 72 16.26 3.58 -3.32
C GLU A 72 14.80 3.09 -3.24
N ASN A 73 14.05 3.21 -4.34
CA ASN A 73 12.69 2.71 -4.43
C ASN A 73 12.68 1.29 -5.02
N ASN A 74 11.85 0.41 -4.47
CA ASN A 74 11.70 -0.96 -4.98
C ASN A 74 10.29 -1.18 -5.51
N PHE A 75 10.14 -1.25 -6.84
CA PHE A 75 8.89 -1.61 -7.51
C PHE A 75 8.84 -3.11 -7.80
N ARG A 76 7.75 -3.77 -7.41
CA ARG A 76 7.45 -5.15 -7.79
C ARG A 76 5.94 -5.37 -7.96
N MET A 77 5.58 -6.46 -8.63
CA MET A 77 4.19 -6.89 -8.79
C MET A 77 3.89 -8.04 -7.82
N ASP A 78 2.75 -7.97 -7.14
CA ASP A 78 2.21 -9.09 -6.35
C ASP A 78 1.57 -10.15 -7.27
N VAL A 79 1.39 -11.38 -6.78
CA VAL A 79 0.70 -12.50 -7.49
C VAL A 79 -0.72 -12.15 -7.93
N ASN A 80 -1.32 -11.16 -7.27
CA ASN A 80 -2.66 -10.64 -7.56
C ASN A 80 -2.64 -9.45 -8.55
N LYS A 81 -1.54 -9.22 -9.29
CA LYS A 81 -1.33 -8.08 -10.20
C LYS A 81 -1.41 -6.69 -9.54
N TYR A 82 -1.21 -6.59 -8.23
CA TYR A 82 -1.10 -5.29 -7.55
C TYR A 82 0.32 -4.74 -7.70
N GLY A 83 0.44 -3.43 -7.86
CA GLY A 83 1.72 -2.74 -7.75
C GLY A 83 2.13 -2.62 -6.28
N LEU A 84 3.37 -3.01 -5.97
CA LEU A 84 4.00 -2.84 -4.67
C LEU A 84 5.21 -1.92 -4.84
N ILE A 85 5.23 -0.79 -4.13
CA ILE A 85 6.36 0.13 -4.16
C ILE A 85 6.81 0.43 -2.74
N SER A 86 8.09 0.22 -2.45
CA SER A 86 8.74 0.77 -1.26
C SER A 86 9.36 2.11 -1.59
N PHE A 87 9.04 3.14 -0.79
CA PHE A 87 9.68 4.45 -0.83
C PHE A 87 10.56 4.63 0.40
N ASN A 88 11.75 5.21 0.22
CA ASN A 88 12.57 5.67 1.35
C ASN A 88 12.20 7.09 1.81
N ASP A 89 11.73 7.93 0.89
CA ASP A 89 11.30 9.30 1.16
C ASP A 89 9.76 9.36 1.29
N PRO A 90 9.22 9.63 2.50
CA PRO A 90 7.79 9.83 2.72
C PRO A 90 7.17 10.90 1.82
N GLN A 91 7.93 11.94 1.46
CA GLN A 91 7.45 12.99 0.58
C GLN A 91 7.33 12.50 -0.87
N ALA A 92 8.29 11.71 -1.34
CA ALA A 92 8.20 11.07 -2.66
C ALA A 92 7.00 10.13 -2.74
N GLU A 93 6.71 9.41 -1.65
CA GLU A 93 5.50 8.59 -1.58
C GLU A 93 4.23 9.43 -1.65
N GLU A 94 4.10 10.51 -0.87
CA GLU A 94 2.93 11.40 -0.96
C GLU A 94 2.75 11.93 -2.39
N ASP A 95 3.84 12.36 -3.02
CA ASP A 95 3.81 12.90 -4.38
C ASP A 95 3.38 11.83 -5.41
N PHE A 96 3.81 10.58 -5.23
CA PHE A 96 3.35 9.45 -6.04
C PHE A 96 1.87 9.12 -5.82
N VAL A 97 1.43 9.05 -4.56
CA VAL A 97 0.04 8.71 -4.25
C VAL A 97 -0.92 9.83 -4.71
N ARG A 98 -0.50 11.09 -4.65
CA ARG A 98 -1.24 12.20 -5.27
C ARG A 98 -1.25 12.11 -6.80
N TYR A 99 -0.16 11.66 -7.41
CA TYR A 99 -0.14 11.38 -8.85
C TYR A 99 -1.14 10.29 -9.22
N LEU A 100 -1.23 9.20 -8.43
CA LEU A 100 -2.25 8.17 -8.59
C LEU A 100 -3.66 8.78 -8.51
N ALA A 101 -3.93 9.60 -7.49
CA ALA A 101 -5.23 10.23 -7.31
C ALA A 101 -5.64 11.09 -8.51
N ALA A 102 -4.70 11.80 -9.14
CA ALA A 102 -4.97 12.63 -10.30
C ALA A 102 -5.19 11.84 -11.61
N HIS A 103 -4.66 10.61 -11.73
CA HIS A 103 -4.67 9.84 -12.99
C HIS A 103 -5.55 8.58 -12.94
N LYS A 104 -6.05 8.20 -11.76
CA LYS A 104 -6.97 7.07 -11.57
C LYS A 104 -8.32 7.57 -11.06
N SER A 105 -9.40 6.91 -11.50
CA SER A 105 -10.77 7.29 -11.10
C SER A 105 -11.04 7.00 -9.63
N HIS A 106 -10.58 5.86 -9.14
CA HIS A 106 -10.72 5.43 -7.75
C HIS A 106 -9.68 4.37 -7.37
N GLY A 107 -9.42 4.20 -6.08
CA GLY A 107 -8.62 3.09 -5.54
C GLY A 107 -8.16 3.33 -4.11
N GLY A 108 -7.32 2.43 -3.62
CA GLY A 108 -6.84 2.41 -2.24
C GLY A 108 -5.33 2.20 -2.15
N ILE A 109 -4.75 2.76 -1.09
CA ILE A 109 -3.37 2.55 -0.68
C ILE A 109 -3.38 1.69 0.58
N LEU A 110 -2.83 0.49 0.46
CA LEU A 110 -2.70 -0.42 1.60
C LEU A 110 -1.27 -0.40 2.12
N ASP A 111 -1.12 -0.31 3.45
CA ASP A 111 0.10 -0.63 4.18
C ASP A 111 -0.11 -1.90 4.99
N LYS A 112 0.70 -2.94 4.74
CA LYS A 112 0.60 -4.25 5.42
C LYS A 112 -0.84 -4.81 5.46
N GLY A 113 -1.61 -4.56 4.39
CA GLY A 113 -3.01 -4.99 4.26
C GLY A 113 -4.05 -4.05 4.90
N ILE A 114 -3.63 -2.96 5.55
CA ILE A 114 -4.49 -1.94 6.14
C ILE A 114 -4.66 -0.80 5.16
N LEU A 115 -5.90 -0.39 4.89
CA LEU A 115 -6.20 0.77 4.05
C LEU A 115 -5.85 2.07 4.77
N ILE A 116 -4.78 2.73 4.33
CA ILE A 116 -4.25 3.95 4.97
C ILE A 116 -4.62 5.23 4.22
N ALA A 117 -4.91 5.13 2.92
CA ALA A 117 -5.44 6.22 2.12
C ALA A 117 -6.35 5.67 1.00
N LYS A 118 -7.30 6.49 0.55
CA LYS A 118 -8.10 6.25 -0.65
C LYS A 118 -7.84 7.37 -1.63
N TYR A 119 -7.95 7.10 -2.92
CA TYR A 119 -8.03 8.16 -3.91
C TYR A 119 -9.33 8.05 -4.69
N GLU A 120 -10.01 9.17 -4.85
CA GLU A 120 -11.31 9.26 -5.51
C GLU A 120 -11.51 10.68 -6.04
N ASN A 121 -12.01 10.81 -7.27
CA ASN A 121 -12.31 12.11 -7.89
C ASN A 121 -11.14 13.11 -7.87
N GLY A 122 -9.91 12.64 -8.12
CA GLY A 122 -8.72 13.49 -8.12
C GLY A 122 -8.13 13.79 -6.74
N LYS A 123 -8.75 13.30 -5.66
CA LYS A 123 -8.39 13.65 -4.28
C LYS A 123 -7.80 12.47 -3.55
N LEU A 124 -6.85 12.76 -2.65
CA LEU A 124 -6.29 11.79 -1.72
C LEU A 124 -7.02 11.93 -0.38
N ILE A 125 -7.73 10.89 0.06
CA ILE A 125 -8.69 10.91 1.16
C ILE A 125 -8.20 10.03 2.32
N ASP A 126 -8.24 10.56 3.55
CA ASP A 126 -8.02 9.78 4.77
C ASP A 126 -9.28 8.94 5.04
N PRO A 127 -9.21 7.59 4.97
CA PRO A 127 -10.36 6.73 5.12
C PRO A 127 -11.00 6.80 6.51
N ARG A 128 -10.29 7.34 7.51
CA ARG A 128 -10.76 7.42 8.89
C ARG A 128 -11.62 8.67 9.14
N THR A 129 -11.31 9.77 8.47
CA THR A 129 -12.05 11.04 8.59
C THR A 129 -12.94 11.30 7.39
N ASN A 130 -12.74 10.58 6.29
CA ASN A 130 -13.32 10.82 4.98
C ASN A 130 -13.06 12.25 4.46
N GLN A 131 -11.94 12.84 4.88
CA GLN A 131 -11.50 14.17 4.46
C GLN A 131 -10.27 14.05 3.56
N GLU A 132 -10.08 15.03 2.67
CA GLU A 132 -8.88 15.11 1.84
C GLU A 132 -7.64 15.37 2.70
N PHE A 133 -6.59 14.58 2.50
CA PHE A 133 -5.27 14.84 3.06
C PHE A 133 -4.75 16.15 2.52
N ARG A 134 -4.43 17.08 3.43
CA ARG A 134 -3.70 18.29 3.09
C ARG A 134 -2.27 17.95 2.70
N LYS A 135 -1.64 18.87 1.97
CA LYS A 135 -0.24 18.71 1.56
C LYS A 135 0.64 18.48 2.79
N GLY A 136 1.39 17.39 2.80
CA GLY A 136 2.28 16.98 3.89
C GLY A 136 1.66 16.02 4.91
N GLU A 137 0.32 15.97 5.04
CA GLU A 137 -0.32 15.13 6.07
C GLU A 137 -0.16 13.63 5.79
N TYR A 138 -0.14 13.24 4.52
CA TYR A 138 0.11 11.85 4.15
C TYR A 138 1.58 11.48 4.39
N ALA A 139 2.53 12.35 4.07
CA ALA A 139 3.94 12.13 4.38
C ALA A 139 4.17 12.03 5.91
N GLU A 140 3.52 12.87 6.72
CA GLU A 140 3.56 12.76 8.19
C GLU A 140 2.96 11.44 8.70
N LEU A 141 1.85 10.99 8.10
CA LEU A 141 1.27 9.68 8.40
C LEU A 141 2.29 8.57 8.12
N VAL A 142 2.93 8.60 6.96
CA VAL A 142 3.96 7.64 6.56
C VAL A 142 5.15 7.65 7.52
N GLN A 143 5.66 8.81 7.90
CA GLN A 143 6.76 8.93 8.87
C GLN A 143 6.43 8.27 10.23
N LYS A 144 5.18 8.40 10.68
CA LYS A 144 4.73 7.75 11.91
C LYS A 144 4.66 6.22 11.76
N LEU A 145 4.19 5.73 10.61
CA LEU A 145 4.16 4.30 10.31
C LEU A 145 5.58 3.71 10.22
N ASP A 146 6.50 4.43 9.56
CA ASP A 146 7.90 4.01 9.38
C ASP A 146 8.69 4.06 10.71
N SER A 147 8.30 4.93 11.65
CA SER A 147 8.84 4.93 13.02
C SER A 147 8.25 3.84 13.93
N GLY A 148 7.36 3.01 13.41
CA GLY A 148 6.80 1.84 14.10
C GLY A 148 5.51 2.10 14.87
N ILE A 149 4.91 3.30 14.76
CA ILE A 149 3.60 3.59 15.35
C ILE A 149 2.54 2.85 14.53
N LYS A 150 1.65 2.11 15.21
CA LYS A 150 0.55 1.40 14.54
C LYS A 150 -0.44 2.41 13.96
N TYR A 151 -1.00 2.10 12.78
CA TYR A 151 -2.00 2.95 12.14
C TYR A 151 -3.19 3.31 13.05
N SER A 152 -3.63 2.37 13.90
CA SER A 152 -4.70 2.56 14.89
C SER A 152 -4.38 3.58 15.98
N ASP A 153 -3.10 3.81 16.25
CA ASP A 153 -2.61 4.61 17.37
C ASP A 153 -2.21 6.03 16.90
N ILE A 154 -2.21 6.27 15.59
CA ILE A 154 -1.91 7.58 15.00
C ILE A 154 -3.13 8.48 15.11
N SER A 155 -3.02 9.51 15.95
CA SER A 155 -4.02 10.57 16.07
C SER A 155 -4.40 11.16 14.71
N TYR A 156 -5.69 11.42 14.52
CA TYR A 156 -6.20 12.07 13.32
C TYR A 156 -5.59 13.47 13.17
N PRO A 157 -5.31 13.91 11.93
CA PRO A 157 -4.97 15.31 11.70
C PRO A 157 -6.11 16.18 12.24
N LYS A 158 -5.77 17.20 13.04
CA LYS A 158 -6.77 18.14 13.56
C LYS A 158 -7.41 18.84 12.37
N SER A 159 -8.69 18.57 12.09
CA SER A 159 -9.42 19.36 11.10
C SER A 159 -9.40 20.81 11.57
N ILE A 160 -8.80 21.71 10.81
CA ILE A 160 -9.12 23.13 10.98
C ILE A 160 -10.54 23.23 10.44
N ALA A 161 -11.52 23.36 11.34
CA ALA A 161 -12.89 23.65 10.98
C ALA A 161 -12.91 24.81 9.97
N PRO A 162 -13.81 24.81 8.97
CA PRO A 162 -13.98 25.98 8.11
C PRO A 162 -14.20 27.19 9.01
N ASN A 163 -13.29 28.16 8.95
CA ASN A 163 -13.34 29.36 9.78
C ASN A 163 -14.70 30.05 9.54
N PRO A 164 -15.61 30.13 10.55
CA PRO A 164 -16.97 30.62 10.34
C PRO A 164 -17.05 32.13 10.07
N PHE A 165 -15.92 32.83 9.90
CA PHE A 165 -15.85 34.28 9.74
C PHE A 165 -15.44 34.79 8.36
N SER A 166 -15.48 33.97 7.31
CA SER A 166 -15.29 34.46 5.94
C SER A 166 -16.63 34.54 5.20
N THR A 167 -17.50 35.43 5.65
CA THR A 167 -18.58 35.99 4.84
C THR A 167 -18.40 37.51 4.82
N ARG A 168 -17.69 37.99 3.78
CA ARG A 168 -18.03 39.12 2.88
C ARG A 168 -18.85 40.28 3.48
N LEU A 169 -18.53 41.56 3.27
CA LEU A 169 -18.37 42.20 1.96
C LEU A 169 -17.64 43.54 2.01
N VAL A 170 -16.87 43.78 0.95
CA VAL A 170 -16.62 45.11 0.37
C VAL A 170 -17.88 45.52 -0.38
N SER A 171 -18.47 46.65 0.00
CA SER A 171 -19.17 47.68 -0.82
C SER A 171 -19.86 48.65 0.12
#